data_AF-A0A2V9PSV7-F1
#
_entry.id   AF-A0A2V9PSV7-F1
#
_cell.length_a   1.000
_cell.length_b   1.000
_cell.length_c   1.000
_cell.angle_alpha   90.00
_cell.angle_beta   90.00
_cell.angle_gamma   90.00
#
_symmetry.space_group_name_H-M   'P 1'
#
loop_
_entity.id
_entity.type
_entity.pdbx_description
1 polymer ?
#
loop_
_entity_poly.entity_id
_entity_poly.type
_entity_poly.pdbx_seq_one_letter_code
_entity_poly.pdbx_strand_id
1 'polypeptide(L)'
;MEKLMTKNVLNKCGFLRVAFVATVGFPLIFASNAFAQLPAPAVPAAPGVPAPTAEVERVIVTGSNIPTAEETGPNPVDTYRPQDIEKLGIRNATDLQEFIPQETGGGMNMNIANGGDGTVQFNLRGLLPKETLVLIDGTRVAYGSLGTAGTSGGVDINLIPFSMVDHVDILKDGASAVYGSDAIAGVVNFFLVHKFRGLEIGGQYGNTDLGASNDMGEWEAWLKAGTGDDKTDIVVIADFW
;
A
#
# COMPACT_ATOMS: atom_id res chain seq x y z
N MET A 1 -10.64 10.19 76.61
CA MET A 1 -10.62 11.05 75.41
C MET A 1 -10.88 10.13 74.22
N GLU A 2 -12.11 9.82 73.78
CA GLU A 2 -13.29 10.69 73.57
C GLU A 2 -12.95 11.79 72.55
N LYS A 3 -13.60 11.96 71.37
CA LYS A 3 -14.96 11.57 70.90
C LYS A 3 -15.11 11.58 69.35
N LEU A 4 -16.09 10.81 68.82
CA LEU A 4 -16.88 11.00 67.54
C LEU A 4 -16.10 11.06 66.19
N MET A 5 -16.67 10.76 65.00
CA MET A 5 -18.05 10.55 64.50
C MET A 5 -17.95 9.56 63.27
N THR A 6 -18.66 8.42 63.10
CA THR A 6 -20.13 8.16 62.95
C THR A 6 -20.70 8.78 61.65
N LYS A 7 -21.34 8.09 60.67
CA LYS A 7 -21.90 6.70 60.51
C LYS A 7 -22.19 6.40 59.02
N ASN A 8 -22.45 5.12 58.67
CA ASN A 8 -23.41 4.50 57.71
C ASN A 8 -23.88 5.29 56.44
N VAL A 9 -24.36 4.72 55.32
CA VAL A 9 -25.22 3.57 54.99
C VAL A 9 -24.90 3.22 53.50
N LEU A 10 -25.37 2.15 52.82
CA LEU A 10 -26.34 1.09 53.06
C LEU A 10 -25.89 -0.17 52.30
N ASN A 11 -26.01 -1.37 52.87
CA ASN A 11 -25.88 -2.63 52.14
C ASN A 11 -26.70 -3.74 52.82
N LYS A 12 -27.94 -3.98 52.36
CA LYS A 12 -28.79 -5.13 52.77
C LYS A 12 -30.10 -5.19 51.97
N CYS A 13 -30.44 -6.41 51.52
CA CYS A 13 -31.77 -6.88 51.07
C CYS A 13 -32.39 -6.14 49.85
N GLY A 14 -32.80 -6.78 48.76
CA GLY A 14 -33.19 -8.18 48.58
C GLY A 14 -34.67 -8.39 48.93
N PHE A 15 -35.46 -8.95 47.99
CA PHE A 15 -36.92 -9.15 47.99
C PHE A 15 -37.83 -7.96 47.60
N LEU A 16 -38.10 -7.82 46.29
CA LEU A 16 -39.44 -7.74 45.67
C LEU A 16 -39.25 -7.80 44.13
N ARG A 17 -39.51 -8.94 43.48
CA ARG A 17 -40.78 -9.28 42.80
C ARG A 17 -41.25 -8.16 41.84
N VAL A 18 -41.19 -8.39 40.53
CA VAL A 18 -42.21 -9.14 39.77
C VAL A 18 -43.61 -8.60 40.09
N ALA A 19 -43.90 -7.40 39.58
CA ALA A 19 -45.21 -6.74 39.62
C ALA A 19 -45.26 -5.53 38.66
N PHE A 20 -45.29 -5.76 37.34
CA PHE A 20 -45.58 -4.70 36.36
C PHE A 20 -46.43 -5.22 35.19
N VAL A 21 -47.57 -5.83 35.54
CA VAL A 21 -48.61 -6.27 34.59
C VAL A 21 -49.97 -5.88 35.17
N ALA A 22 -50.80 -5.22 34.34
CA ALA A 22 -52.22 -4.88 34.56
C ALA A 22 -52.47 -3.90 35.73
N THR A 23 -53.23 -2.81 35.62
CA THR A 23 -54.47 -2.47 34.87
C THR A 23 -54.59 -0.91 34.82
N VAL A 24 -55.51 -0.18 34.18
CA VAL A 24 -56.84 -0.37 33.56
C VAL A 24 -56.94 0.61 32.36
N GLY A 25 -57.70 0.32 31.29
CA GLY A 25 -57.91 1.33 30.22
C GLY A 25 -58.74 0.94 28.99
N PHE A 26 -59.79 0.12 29.15
CA PHE A 26 -60.70 -0.24 28.04
C PHE A 26 -61.61 0.95 27.69
N PRO A 27 -61.78 1.32 26.40
CA PRO A 27 -63.14 1.17 25.85
C PRO A 27 -63.27 0.84 24.35
N LEU A 28 -64.46 0.32 24.05
CA LEU A 28 -65.23 0.35 22.80
C LEU A 28 -64.73 -0.40 21.55
N ILE A 29 -65.52 -1.42 21.24
CA ILE A 29 -65.64 -2.15 19.98
C ILE A 29 -66.23 -1.24 18.88
N PHE A 30 -65.58 -1.17 17.73
CA PHE A 30 -66.24 -0.98 16.44
C PHE A 30 -65.59 -1.90 15.41
N ALA A 31 -66.26 -3.00 15.07
CA ALA A 31 -65.79 -3.95 14.07
C ALA A 31 -66.22 -3.53 12.67
N SER A 32 -65.30 -2.97 11.89
CA SER A 32 -65.45 -2.86 10.44
C SER A 32 -65.00 -4.17 9.79
N ASN A 33 -65.92 -4.85 9.09
CA ASN A 33 -65.63 -6.11 8.42
C ASN A 33 -64.65 -5.89 7.25
N ALA A 34 -63.39 -6.27 7.43
CA ALA A 34 -62.46 -6.44 6.32
C ALA A 34 -62.80 -7.75 5.60
N PHE A 35 -63.26 -7.67 4.35
CA PHE A 35 -63.50 -8.83 3.52
C PHE A 35 -62.17 -9.57 3.28
N ALA A 36 -62.08 -10.81 3.76
CA ALA A 36 -60.95 -11.67 3.44
C ALA A 36 -60.99 -12.03 1.94
N GLN A 37 -60.01 -11.54 1.17
CA GLN A 37 -59.76 -12.09 -0.15
C GLN A 37 -59.26 -13.53 0.00
N LEU A 38 -60.01 -14.49 -0.53
CA LEU A 38 -59.59 -15.87 -0.69
C LEU A 38 -58.25 -15.91 -1.47
N PRO A 39 -57.30 -16.78 -1.09
CA PRO A 39 -56.09 -16.97 -1.88
C PRO A 39 -56.48 -17.46 -3.28
N ALA A 40 -55.88 -16.87 -4.32
CA ALA A 40 -56.05 -17.37 -5.68
C ALA A 40 -55.54 -18.82 -5.77
N PRO A 41 -56.16 -19.70 -6.59
CA PRO A 41 -55.69 -21.07 -6.75
C PRO A 41 -54.24 -21.09 -7.24
N ALA A 42 -53.38 -21.88 -6.59
CA ALA A 42 -52.02 -22.07 -7.05
C ALA A 42 -52.04 -22.76 -8.42
N VAL A 43 -51.60 -22.05 -9.46
CA VAL A 43 -51.39 -22.63 -10.79
C VAL A 43 -50.23 -23.64 -10.67
N PRO A 44 -50.37 -24.88 -11.16
CA PRO A 44 -49.27 -25.84 -11.14
C PRO A 44 -48.08 -25.27 -11.92
N ALA A 45 -46.93 -25.16 -11.25
CA ALA A 45 -45.70 -24.76 -11.91
C ALA A 45 -45.35 -25.82 -12.97
N ALA A 46 -45.31 -25.41 -14.24
CA ALA A 46 -44.77 -26.24 -15.30
C ALA A 46 -43.30 -26.59 -14.99
N PRO A 47 -42.81 -27.80 -15.34
CA PRO A 47 -41.42 -28.17 -15.09
C PRO A 47 -40.48 -27.14 -15.70
N GLY A 48 -39.70 -26.47 -14.84
CA GLY A 48 -38.73 -25.48 -15.28
C GLY A 48 -37.66 -26.15 -16.15
N VAL A 49 -37.64 -25.80 -17.43
CA VAL A 49 -36.48 -26.07 -18.29
C VAL A 49 -35.28 -25.39 -17.62
N PRO A 50 -34.16 -26.10 -17.36
CA PRO A 50 -32.98 -25.46 -16.80
C PRO A 50 -32.56 -24.33 -17.74
N ALA A 51 -32.43 -23.11 -17.20
CA ALA A 51 -31.91 -21.99 -17.98
C ALA A 51 -30.52 -22.40 -18.51
N PRO A 52 -30.23 -22.21 -19.81
CA PRO A 52 -28.92 -22.56 -20.34
C PRO A 52 -27.89 -21.69 -19.62
N THR A 53 -26.86 -22.34 -19.07
CA THR A 53 -25.66 -21.63 -18.65
C THR A 53 -25.13 -20.89 -19.87
N ALA A 54 -25.08 -19.57 -19.80
CA ALA A 54 -24.54 -18.75 -20.88
C ALA A 54 -23.01 -18.94 -20.92
N GLU A 55 -22.56 -19.96 -21.63
CA GLU A 55 -21.19 -20.06 -22.10
C GLU A 55 -20.96 -18.87 -23.03
N VAL A 56 -20.20 -17.88 -22.55
CA VAL A 56 -19.89 -16.68 -23.32
C VAL A 56 -18.95 -17.06 -24.46
N GLU A 57 -19.48 -17.10 -25.68
CA GLU A 57 -18.70 -17.37 -26.89
C GLU A 57 -17.62 -16.27 -27.05
N ARG A 58 -16.35 -16.69 -27.15
CA ARG A 58 -15.20 -15.77 -27.20
C ARG A 58 -15.16 -15.06 -28.56
N VAL A 59 -15.70 -13.84 -28.63
CA VAL A 59 -15.65 -13.00 -29.83
C VAL A 59 -14.25 -12.38 -29.97
N ILE A 60 -13.46 -12.91 -30.91
CA ILE A 60 -12.16 -12.33 -31.30
C ILE A 60 -12.37 -11.33 -32.43
N VAL A 61 -12.07 -10.06 -32.19
CA VAL A 61 -12.16 -8.99 -33.19
C VAL A 61 -10.80 -8.79 -33.84
N THR A 62 -10.62 -9.32 -35.05
CA THR A 62 -9.43 -9.08 -35.87
C THR A 62 -9.24 -7.59 -36.13
N GLY A 63 -8.09 -7.03 -35.73
CA GLY A 63 -7.79 -5.60 -35.83
C GLY A 63 -8.12 -4.79 -34.56
N SER A 64 -8.59 -5.43 -33.49
CA SER A 64 -8.63 -4.82 -32.15
C SER A 64 -7.23 -4.58 -31.61
N ASN A 65 -6.99 -3.42 -30.99
CA ASN A 65 -5.78 -3.13 -30.20
C ASN A 65 -6.01 -3.39 -28.68
N ILE A 66 -7.03 -4.18 -28.35
CA ILE A 66 -7.25 -4.73 -27.00
C ILE A 66 -6.67 -6.14 -27.04
N PRO A 67 -5.49 -6.39 -26.43
CA PRO A 67 -4.85 -7.69 -26.49
C PRO A 67 -5.66 -8.73 -25.70
N THR A 68 -5.67 -9.96 -26.20
CA THR A 68 -6.44 -11.05 -25.59
C THR A 68 -5.77 -11.51 -24.30
N ALA A 69 -6.50 -11.98 -23.28
CA ALA A 69 -5.89 -12.49 -22.03
C ALA A 69 -4.94 -13.71 -22.22
N GLU A 70 -4.99 -14.35 -23.39
CA GLU A 70 -4.09 -15.44 -23.83
C GLU A 70 -2.83 -14.92 -24.56
N GLU A 71 -2.84 -13.64 -24.94
CA GLU A 71 -1.84 -12.93 -25.75
C GLU A 71 -1.05 -11.94 -24.88
N THR A 72 -1.72 -11.29 -23.92
CA THR A 72 -1.12 -10.60 -22.78
C THR A 72 -0.61 -11.62 -21.76
N GLY A 73 0.60 -12.14 -21.99
CA GLY A 73 1.31 -12.94 -20.99
C GLY A 73 1.50 -12.19 -19.67
N PRO A 74 1.88 -12.87 -18.57
CA PRO A 74 2.14 -12.19 -17.30
C PRO A 74 3.20 -11.11 -17.50
N ASN A 75 2.87 -9.87 -17.10
CA ASN A 75 3.80 -8.75 -17.19
C ASN A 75 5.13 -9.11 -16.50
N PRO A 76 6.28 -8.80 -17.12
CA PRO A 76 7.59 -9.09 -16.54
C PRO A 76 7.86 -8.15 -15.37
N VAL A 77 7.42 -8.54 -14.17
CA VAL A 77 7.65 -7.83 -12.90
C VAL A 77 8.70 -8.59 -12.08
N ASP A 78 9.75 -7.89 -11.66
CA ASP A 78 10.66 -8.38 -10.61
C ASP A 78 10.24 -7.77 -9.28
N THR A 79 9.98 -8.61 -8.27
CA THR A 79 9.70 -8.18 -6.89
C THR A 79 10.92 -8.42 -6.01
N TYR A 80 11.45 -7.35 -5.41
CA TYR A 80 12.52 -7.38 -4.42
C TYR A 80 11.92 -7.25 -3.01
N ARG A 81 11.87 -8.36 -2.26
CA ARG A 81 11.30 -8.42 -0.91
C ARG A 81 12.35 -8.10 0.17
N PRO A 82 11.98 -7.87 1.45
CA PRO A 82 12.96 -7.56 2.50
C PRO A 82 14.05 -8.64 2.62
N GLN A 83 13.66 -9.91 2.49
CA GLN A 83 14.58 -11.05 2.61
C GLN A 83 15.51 -11.18 1.40
N ASP A 84 15.20 -10.54 0.28
CA ASP A 84 16.05 -10.54 -0.90
C ASP A 84 16.98 -9.32 -0.85
N ILE A 85 16.45 -8.14 -0.51
CA ILE A 85 17.23 -6.93 -0.18
C ILE A 85 18.33 -7.24 0.86
N GLU A 86 17.99 -7.90 1.97
CA GLU A 86 18.94 -8.30 3.02
C GLU A 86 20.02 -9.27 2.50
N LYS A 87 19.65 -10.29 1.72
CA LYS A 87 20.60 -11.28 1.15
C LYS A 87 21.53 -10.67 0.11
N LEU A 88 21.04 -9.68 -0.64
CA LEU A 88 21.80 -8.98 -1.67
C LEU A 88 22.72 -7.92 -1.06
N GLY A 89 22.56 -7.61 0.23
CA GLY A 89 23.36 -6.59 0.92
C GLY A 89 23.04 -5.18 0.45
N ILE A 90 21.83 -4.96 -0.10
CA ILE A 90 21.35 -3.65 -0.54
C ILE A 90 21.00 -2.83 0.71
N ARG A 91 21.71 -1.72 0.93
CA ARG A 91 21.64 -0.92 2.16
C ARG A 91 20.87 0.36 1.94
N ASN A 92 21.12 1.02 0.82
CA ASN A 92 20.54 2.31 0.43
C ASN A 92 19.95 2.27 -1.00
N ALA A 93 19.40 3.40 -1.44
CA ALA A 93 18.79 3.52 -2.76
C ALA A 93 19.79 3.40 -3.93
N THR A 94 21.05 3.82 -3.72
CA THR A 94 22.15 3.67 -4.70
C THR A 94 22.47 2.19 -4.92
N ASP A 95 22.64 1.41 -3.85
CA ASP A 95 22.91 -0.04 -3.92
C ASP A 95 21.79 -0.77 -4.68
N LEU A 96 20.53 -0.38 -4.43
CA LEU A 96 19.38 -0.95 -5.14
C LEU A 96 19.50 -0.66 -6.64
N GLN A 97 19.76 0.60 -7.01
CA GLN A 97 19.93 1.01 -8.40
C GLN A 97 21.09 0.29 -9.08
N GLU A 98 22.24 0.17 -8.43
CA GLU A 98 23.42 -0.54 -8.98
C GLU A 98 23.20 -2.06 -9.10
N PHE A 99 22.38 -2.65 -8.23
CA PHE A 99 22.09 -4.08 -8.29
C PHE A 99 21.15 -4.48 -9.44
N ILE A 100 20.22 -3.61 -9.84
CA ILE A 100 19.16 -3.93 -10.81
C ILE A 100 19.76 -4.17 -12.22
N PRO A 101 19.68 -5.39 -12.80
CA PRO A 101 20.36 -5.69 -14.08
C PRO A 101 19.78 -4.99 -15.31
N GLN A 102 18.63 -4.31 -15.17
CA GLN A 102 18.01 -3.52 -16.24
C GLN A 102 18.34 -2.03 -16.15
N GLU A 103 18.96 -1.59 -15.06
CA GLU A 103 19.48 -0.25 -14.94
C GLU A 103 20.66 -0.08 -15.92
N THR A 104 20.75 1.06 -16.60
CA THR A 104 21.83 1.27 -17.57
C THR A 104 22.25 2.72 -17.61
N GLY A 105 23.40 2.99 -16.98
CA GLY A 105 23.91 4.33 -16.74
C GLY A 105 23.18 4.93 -15.55
N GLY A 106 23.72 4.72 -14.35
CA GLY A 106 23.15 5.27 -13.12
C GLY A 106 22.92 6.77 -13.21
N GLY A 107 21.89 7.24 -12.51
CA GLY A 107 21.60 8.67 -12.31
C GLY A 107 22.87 9.42 -11.90
N MET A 108 22.98 10.70 -12.29
CA MET A 108 24.22 11.49 -12.29
C MET A 108 25.02 11.35 -11.00
N ASN A 109 25.95 10.38 -11.00
CA ASN A 109 26.47 9.76 -9.81
C ASN A 109 27.19 10.77 -8.90
N MET A 110 27.15 10.52 -7.59
CA MET A 110 27.89 11.25 -6.54
C MET A 110 29.37 11.53 -6.89
N ASN A 111 29.96 10.73 -7.78
CA ASN A 111 31.36 10.80 -8.20
C ASN A 111 31.62 11.57 -9.52
N ILE A 112 30.62 12.21 -10.16
CA ILE A 112 30.90 13.11 -11.30
C ILE A 112 31.51 14.41 -10.75
N ALA A 113 32.84 14.46 -10.73
CA ALA A 113 33.67 15.57 -10.24
C ALA A 113 33.40 16.96 -10.85
N ASN A 114 32.52 17.05 -11.85
CA ASN A 114 31.99 18.29 -12.39
C ASN A 114 30.59 18.04 -13.02
N GLY A 115 29.54 17.94 -12.20
CA GLY A 115 28.15 17.92 -12.69
C GLY A 115 27.17 16.94 -12.03
N GLY A 116 27.59 16.13 -11.06
CA GLY A 116 26.66 15.35 -10.24
C GLY A 116 25.83 16.27 -9.33
N ASP A 117 24.53 16.02 -9.21
CA ASP A 117 23.61 16.78 -8.35
C ASP A 117 23.31 16.09 -7.01
N GLY A 118 23.89 14.90 -6.78
CA GLY A 118 23.71 14.08 -5.57
C GLY A 118 22.40 13.28 -5.55
N THR A 119 21.61 13.33 -6.64
CA THR A 119 20.37 12.56 -6.75
C THR A 119 20.63 11.14 -7.26
N VAL A 120 19.79 10.21 -6.84
CA VAL A 120 19.78 8.81 -7.29
C VAL A 120 18.48 8.63 -8.06
N GLN A 121 18.55 8.23 -9.34
CA GLN A 121 17.39 8.22 -10.24
C GLN A 121 17.48 7.04 -11.20
N PHE A 122 16.44 6.18 -11.26
CA PHE A 122 16.41 5.06 -12.19
C PHE A 122 16.44 5.47 -13.65
N ASN A 123 17.23 4.77 -14.44
CA ASN A 123 17.43 4.92 -15.87
C ASN A 123 17.38 3.53 -16.52
N LEU A 124 16.20 2.91 -16.48
CA LEU A 124 16.00 1.58 -17.04
C LEU A 124 16.34 1.61 -18.54
N ARG A 125 17.23 0.70 -18.96
CA ARG A 125 17.68 0.51 -20.35
C ARG A 125 18.33 1.73 -21.00
N GLY A 126 18.74 2.74 -20.22
CA GLY A 126 19.46 3.91 -20.73
C GLY A 126 18.56 4.90 -21.49
N LEU A 127 17.24 4.87 -21.24
CA LEU A 127 16.25 5.70 -21.95
C LEU A 127 16.07 7.12 -21.35
N LEU A 128 16.88 7.49 -20.36
CA LEU A 128 16.84 8.69 -19.49
C LEU A 128 15.90 8.52 -18.28
N PRO A 129 16.22 9.13 -17.12
CA PRO A 129 15.41 8.99 -15.91
C PRO A 129 13.95 9.46 -16.02
N LYS A 130 13.68 10.46 -16.85
CA LYS A 130 12.32 10.96 -17.12
C LYS A 130 11.41 9.96 -17.84
N GLU A 131 11.97 8.88 -18.40
CA GLU A 131 11.24 7.82 -19.11
C GLU A 131 11.03 6.57 -18.23
N THR A 132 11.48 6.60 -16.97
CA THR A 132 11.16 5.58 -15.95
C THR A 132 10.20 6.19 -14.93
N LEU A 133 9.02 5.57 -14.78
CA LEU A 133 8.05 6.03 -13.80
C LEU A 133 8.35 5.46 -12.41
N VAL A 134 8.56 6.32 -11.42
CA VAL A 134 8.60 5.92 -10.01
C VAL A 134 7.25 6.15 -9.34
N LEU A 135 6.81 5.16 -8.57
CA LEU A 135 5.60 5.15 -7.76
C LEU A 135 5.94 4.85 -6.30
N ILE A 136 5.15 5.41 -5.38
CA ILE A 136 5.08 5.00 -3.97
C ILE A 136 3.65 4.55 -3.70
N ASP A 137 3.47 3.30 -3.29
CA ASP A 137 2.17 2.65 -3.08
C ASP A 137 1.20 2.85 -4.27
N GLY A 138 1.74 2.79 -5.50
CA GLY A 138 1.00 3.04 -6.75
C GLY A 138 0.72 4.51 -7.07
N THR A 139 1.11 5.45 -6.21
CA THR A 139 0.96 6.90 -6.43
C THR A 139 2.21 7.51 -7.06
N ARG A 140 2.00 8.34 -8.09
CA ARG A 140 3.10 9.05 -8.78
C ARG A 140 3.75 10.06 -7.85
N VAL A 141 5.07 10.00 -7.73
CA VAL A 141 5.88 10.98 -6.98
C VAL A 141 6.39 12.10 -7.89
N ALA A 142 6.73 13.24 -7.28
CA ALA A 142 7.25 14.39 -8.01
C ALA A 142 8.72 14.18 -8.42
N TYR A 143 9.10 14.76 -9.56
CA TYR A 143 10.50 14.80 -9.98
C TYR A 143 11.38 15.56 -8.99
N GLY A 144 12.65 15.16 -8.89
CA GLY A 144 13.64 15.79 -8.02
C GLY A 144 13.86 17.26 -8.39
N SER A 145 14.01 18.12 -7.38
CA SER A 145 14.08 19.58 -7.56
C SER A 145 15.35 20.07 -8.29
N LEU A 146 16.34 19.20 -8.53
CA LEU A 146 17.66 19.57 -9.06
C LEU A 146 17.82 19.32 -10.57
N GLY A 147 16.73 18.94 -11.26
CA GLY A 147 16.74 18.82 -12.72
C GLY A 147 17.19 20.12 -13.41
N THR A 148 18.39 20.11 -13.99
CA THR A 148 18.83 21.15 -14.93
C THR A 148 17.78 21.31 -16.02
N ALA A 149 17.39 22.57 -16.28
CA ALA A 149 16.12 22.93 -16.89
C ALA A 149 15.76 22.16 -18.17
N GLY A 150 14.92 21.12 -18.02
CA GLY A 150 14.17 20.49 -19.11
C GLY A 150 14.81 19.29 -19.82
N THR A 151 15.99 18.77 -19.42
CA THR A 151 16.67 17.71 -20.19
C THR A 151 16.82 16.35 -19.51
N SER A 152 16.84 16.26 -18.18
CA SER A 152 17.23 15.00 -17.49
C SER A 152 16.64 14.82 -16.08
N GLY A 153 15.52 15.45 -15.76
CA GLY A 153 14.89 15.32 -14.43
C GLY A 153 14.08 14.03 -14.29
N GLY A 154 14.56 13.09 -13.50
CA GLY A 154 13.82 11.96 -12.95
C GLY A 154 13.44 12.17 -11.48
N VAL A 155 12.93 11.12 -10.85
CA VAL A 155 12.59 11.11 -9.42
C VAL A 155 13.84 10.77 -8.63
N ASP A 156 14.17 11.58 -7.62
CA ASP A 156 15.24 11.28 -6.69
C ASP A 156 14.76 10.28 -5.63
N ILE A 157 15.25 9.04 -5.70
CA ILE A 157 14.84 7.95 -4.79
C ILE A 157 15.54 8.00 -3.44
N ASN A 158 16.55 8.87 -3.24
CA ASN A 158 17.10 9.17 -1.92
C ASN A 158 16.07 9.83 -0.98
N LEU A 159 14.98 10.39 -1.53
CA LEU A 159 13.88 10.96 -0.76
C LEU A 159 12.95 9.89 -0.15
N ILE A 160 13.20 8.61 -0.40
CA ILE A 160 12.44 7.48 0.14
C ILE A 160 13.31 6.78 1.20
N PRO A 161 13.00 6.94 2.50
CA PRO A 161 13.69 6.22 3.57
C PRO A 161 13.68 4.71 3.31
N PHE A 162 14.86 4.12 3.09
CA PHE A 162 14.95 2.71 2.67
C PHE A 162 14.43 1.76 3.76
N SER A 163 14.57 2.16 5.02
CA SER A 163 14.00 1.50 6.20
C SER A 163 12.45 1.45 6.24
N MET A 164 11.76 2.23 5.39
CA MET A 164 10.30 2.23 5.23
C MET A 164 9.81 1.35 4.07
N VAL A 165 10.70 0.88 3.19
CA VAL A 165 10.35 0.03 2.05
C VAL A 165 10.04 -1.39 2.54
N ASP A 166 8.84 -1.87 2.22
CA ASP A 166 8.46 -3.28 2.40
C ASP A 166 8.95 -4.10 1.20
N HIS A 167 8.63 -3.69 -0.02
CA HIS A 167 9.19 -4.31 -1.23
C HIS A 167 9.19 -3.34 -2.41
N VAL A 168 9.99 -3.67 -3.42
CA VAL A 168 10.08 -2.93 -4.68
C VAL A 168 9.65 -3.83 -5.83
N ASP A 169 8.64 -3.39 -6.59
CA ASP A 169 8.23 -4.04 -7.83
C ASP A 169 8.75 -3.25 -9.03
N ILE A 170 9.46 -3.93 -9.93
CA ILE A 170 9.99 -3.36 -11.17
C ILE A 170 9.28 -4.00 -12.35
N LEU A 171 8.32 -3.27 -12.93
CA LEU A 171 7.72 -3.60 -14.20
C LEU A 171 8.70 -3.26 -15.32
N LYS A 172 9.20 -4.30 -15.97
CA LYS A 172 10.18 -4.25 -17.06
C LYS A 172 9.56 -3.90 -18.42
N ASP A 173 8.28 -3.59 -18.49
CA ASP A 173 7.60 -3.30 -19.76
C ASP A 173 7.09 -1.87 -19.81
N GLY A 174 7.01 -1.31 -21.03
CA GLY A 174 6.55 0.04 -21.27
C GLY A 174 5.07 0.16 -20.98
N ALA A 175 4.73 0.79 -19.85
CA ALA A 175 3.36 0.87 -19.34
C ALA A 175 2.67 2.21 -19.63
N SER A 176 3.14 2.97 -20.63
CA SER A 176 2.65 4.32 -20.94
C SER A 176 1.15 4.41 -21.20
N ALA A 177 0.54 3.34 -21.73
CA ALA A 177 -0.90 3.26 -21.96
C ALA A 177 -1.75 3.17 -20.67
N VAL A 178 -1.16 2.72 -19.56
CA VAL A 178 -1.83 2.53 -18.27
C VAL A 178 -1.49 3.65 -17.30
N TYR A 179 -0.20 4.00 -17.18
CA TYR A 179 0.29 4.95 -16.17
C TYR A 179 0.63 6.34 -16.70
N GLY A 180 0.64 6.56 -18.02
CA GLY A 180 0.95 7.85 -18.67
C GLY A 180 2.36 7.95 -19.26
N SER A 181 2.67 9.09 -19.87
CA SER A 181 3.85 9.32 -20.72
C SER A 181 5.17 8.77 -20.20
N ASP A 182 5.42 8.94 -18.91
CA ASP A 182 6.74 8.73 -18.28
C ASP A 182 7.08 7.26 -18.01
N ALA A 183 6.18 6.33 -18.37
CA ALA A 183 6.37 4.89 -18.22
C ALA A 183 6.82 4.21 -19.53
N ILE A 184 7.79 4.79 -20.25
CA ILE A 184 8.28 4.22 -21.53
C ILE A 184 9.28 3.08 -21.27
N ALA A 185 10.23 3.29 -20.36
CA ALA A 185 11.28 2.33 -20.03
C ALA A 185 10.80 1.22 -19.10
N GLY A 186 9.89 1.56 -18.19
CA GLY A 186 9.31 0.69 -17.18
C GLY A 186 8.62 1.47 -16.06
N VAL A 187 8.24 0.77 -15.00
CA VAL A 187 7.70 1.35 -13.77
C VAL A 187 8.41 0.72 -12.57
N VAL A 188 8.87 1.53 -11.63
CA VAL A 188 9.39 1.08 -10.33
C VAL A 188 8.43 1.55 -9.24
N ASN A 189 7.86 0.62 -8.48
CA ASN A 189 6.91 0.91 -7.41
C ASN A 189 7.48 0.48 -6.06
N PHE A 190 7.68 1.44 -5.17
CA PHE A 190 8.04 1.20 -3.78
C PHE A 190 6.76 1.01 -2.97
N PHE A 191 6.60 -0.15 -2.35
CA PHE A 191 5.55 -0.38 -1.35
C PHE A 191 6.11 -0.08 0.03
N LEU A 192 5.37 0.71 0.82
CA LEU A 192 5.81 1.12 2.15
C LEU A 192 5.22 0.23 3.25
N VAL A 193 5.89 0.20 4.41
CA VAL A 193 5.41 -0.53 5.59
C VAL A 193 4.23 0.21 6.25
N HIS A 194 3.01 -0.12 5.83
CA HIS A 194 1.77 0.45 6.39
C HIS A 194 1.37 -0.11 7.76
N LYS A 195 1.90 -1.29 8.15
CA LYS A 195 1.51 -2.01 9.37
C LYS A 195 2.72 -2.44 10.18
N PHE A 196 3.09 -1.60 11.14
CA PHE A 196 4.15 -1.87 12.11
C PHE A 196 3.62 -1.66 13.53
N ARG A 197 4.00 -2.53 14.47
CA ARG A 197 3.60 -2.45 15.89
C ARG A 197 4.81 -2.68 16.78
N GLY A 198 5.23 -1.63 17.49
CA GLY A 198 6.40 -1.64 18.37
C GLY A 198 7.39 -0.52 18.06
N LEU A 199 8.65 -0.76 18.38
CA LEU A 199 9.77 0.13 18.17
C LEU A 199 10.96 -0.68 17.63
N GLU A 200 11.48 -0.26 16.49
CA GLU A 200 12.73 -0.72 15.90
C GLU A 200 13.68 0.47 15.81
N ILE A 201 14.94 0.24 16.18
CA ILE A 201 16.02 1.20 16.02
C ILE A 201 17.14 0.44 15.32
N GLY A 202 17.60 0.97 14.20
CA GLY A 202 18.68 0.40 13.43
C GLY A 202 19.73 1.45 13.11
N GLY A 203 20.89 0.97 12.68
CA GLY A 203 21.97 1.83 12.25
C GLY A 203 23.03 1.04 11.52
N GLN A 204 23.70 1.72 10.60
CA GLN A 204 24.65 1.15 9.66
C GLN A 204 25.85 2.09 9.58
N TYR A 205 27.03 1.50 9.39
CA TYR A 205 28.27 2.20 9.14
C TYR A 205 29.06 1.41 8.10
N GLY A 206 29.60 2.13 7.11
CA GLY A 206 30.50 1.61 6.09
C GLY A 206 31.66 2.58 5.90
N ASN A 207 32.85 2.06 5.62
CA ASN A 207 33.97 2.90 5.18
C ASN A 207 34.78 2.15 4.12
N THR A 208 35.35 2.90 3.20
CA THR A 208 36.17 2.38 2.11
C THR A 208 37.63 2.24 2.58
N ASP A 209 38.01 1.05 3.03
CA ASP A 209 39.35 0.75 3.58
C ASP A 209 40.41 0.52 2.47
N LEU A 210 40.38 1.33 1.40
CA LEU A 210 41.26 1.20 0.21
C LEU A 210 42.64 1.85 0.39
N GLY A 211 42.97 2.38 1.58
CA GLY A 211 44.31 2.86 1.93
C GLY A 211 44.82 4.09 1.14
N ALA A 212 43.93 4.79 0.42
CA ALA A 212 44.28 5.85 -0.52
C ALA A 212 43.44 7.12 -0.36
N SER A 213 43.66 7.85 0.73
CA SER A 213 43.32 9.28 0.96
C SER A 213 41.87 9.77 0.76
N ASN A 214 40.93 8.89 0.39
CA ASN A 214 39.52 9.20 0.14
C ASN A 214 38.64 8.30 1.03
N ASP A 215 38.80 8.43 2.35
CA ASP A 215 37.95 7.78 3.33
C ASP A 215 36.53 8.36 3.24
N MET A 216 35.67 7.69 2.47
CA MET A 216 34.24 7.96 2.41
C MET A 216 33.55 7.04 3.41
N GLY A 217 33.46 7.54 4.65
CA GLY A 217 32.69 6.92 5.72
C GLY A 217 31.22 7.29 5.59
N GLU A 218 30.38 6.30 5.30
CA GLU A 218 28.93 6.42 5.26
C GLU A 218 28.33 5.89 6.56
N TRP A 219 27.33 6.59 7.07
CA TRP A 219 26.56 6.16 8.24
C TRP A 219 25.09 6.43 7.99
N GLU A 220 24.24 5.57 8.52
CA GLU A 220 22.79 5.74 8.54
C GLU A 220 22.29 5.31 9.92
N ALA A 221 21.30 6.00 10.46
CA ALA A 221 20.52 5.52 11.58
C ALA A 221 19.03 5.70 11.27
N TRP A 222 18.20 4.76 11.70
CA TRP A 222 16.75 4.90 11.57
C TRP A 222 16.03 4.48 12.85
N LEU A 223 14.90 5.14 13.08
CA LEU A 223 13.93 4.81 14.12
C LEU A 223 12.58 4.60 13.46
N LYS A 224 11.98 3.44 13.71
CA LYS A 224 10.68 3.02 13.21
C LYS A 224 9.79 2.71 14.39
N ALA A 225 8.74 3.51 14.58
CA ALA A 225 7.78 3.36 15.65
C ALA A 225 6.39 3.19 15.07
N GLY A 226 5.61 2.24 15.58
CA GLY A 226 4.28 1.98 15.06
C GLY A 226 3.30 1.52 16.13
N THR A 227 2.06 1.97 16.02
CA THR A 227 0.96 1.61 16.91
C THR A 227 -0.32 1.51 16.09
N GLY A 228 -1.16 0.52 16.40
CA GLY A 228 -2.37 0.30 15.64
C GLY A 228 -3.31 -0.75 16.22
N ASP A 229 -4.53 -0.71 15.73
CA ASP A 229 -5.62 -1.64 15.98
C ASP A 229 -6.24 -2.06 14.63
N ASP A 230 -7.22 -2.96 14.61
CA ASP A 230 -7.78 -3.58 13.38
C ASP A 230 -8.34 -2.61 12.33
N LYS A 231 -8.51 -1.32 12.66
CA LYS A 231 -9.07 -0.26 11.79
C LYS A 231 -8.15 0.94 11.57
N THR A 232 -7.03 1.04 12.27
CA THR A 232 -6.16 2.22 12.23
C THR A 232 -4.77 1.80 12.66
N ASP A 233 -3.84 1.86 11.72
CA ASP A 233 -2.41 1.69 11.98
C ASP A 233 -1.72 3.04 11.72
N ILE A 234 -0.83 3.45 12.62
CA ILE A 234 0.00 4.66 12.50
C ILE A 234 1.45 4.19 12.57
N VAL A 235 2.21 4.46 11.51
CA VAL A 235 3.65 4.18 11.43
C VAL A 235 4.39 5.51 11.27
N VAL A 236 5.46 5.70 12.03
CA VAL A 236 6.36 6.84 11.98
C VAL A 236 7.77 6.30 11.79
N ILE A 237 8.44 6.77 10.74
CA ILE A 237 9.83 6.45 10.45
C ILE A 237 10.61 7.76 10.37
N ALA A 238 11.80 7.75 10.94
CA ALA A 238 12.76 8.84 10.86
C ALA A 238 14.15 8.23 10.63
N ASP A 239 14.78 8.65 9.55
CA ASP A 239 16.11 8.30 9.10
C ASP A 239 17.07 9.50 9.25
N PHE A 240 18.35 9.19 9.42
CA PHE A 240 19.43 10.13 9.72
C PHE A 240 20.70 9.68 8.99
N TRP A 241 21.36 10.63 8.32
CA TRP A 241 22.57 10.45 7.49
C TRP A 241 23.46 11.69 7.55
#